data_AF-A0A2A2PZX0-F1
#
_entry.id   AF-A0A2A2PZX0-F1
#
_cell.length_a   1.000
_cell.length_b   1.000
_cell.length_c   1.000
_cell.angle_alpha   90.00
_cell.angle_beta   90.00
_cell.angle_gamma   90.00
#
_symmetry.space_group_name_H-M   'P 1'
#
loop_
_entity.id
_entity.type
_entity.pdbx_description
1 polymer ?
#
loop_
_entity_poly.entity_id
_entity_poly.type
_entity_poly.pdbx_seq_one_letter_code
_entity_poly.pdbx_strand_id
1 'polypeptide(L)' 'MRTTLDLDKPVLDGLKRLQKVEKVSLGELASRLLAEALHGREARLGVGSPALDWNVADMGAKVDLADKEALYRALGE' A
#
# COMPACT_ATOMS: atom_id res chain seq x y z
N MET A 1 -14.17 -1.69 -13.23
CA MET A 1 -14.07 -2.99 -13.93
C MET A 1 -15.24 -3.86 -13.45
N ARG A 2 -15.96 -4.56 -14.32
CA ARG A 2 -17.11 -5.41 -13.92
C ARG A 2 -16.69 -6.87 -13.99
N THR A 3 -16.54 -7.49 -12.83
CA THR A 3 -16.17 -8.91 -12.70
C THR A 3 -17.36 -9.66 -12.11
N THR A 4 -17.75 -10.77 -12.73
CA THR A 4 -18.74 -11.68 -12.16
C THR A 4 -18.02 -12.65 -11.23
N LEU A 5 -18.40 -12.66 -9.95
CA LEU A 5 -17.86 -13.54 -8.93
C LEU A 5 -19.01 -14.37 -8.36
N ASP A 6 -18.82 -15.68 -8.28
CA ASP A 6 -19.76 -16.55 -7.56
C ASP A 6 -19.55 -16.37 -6.06
N LEU A 7 -20.62 -15.92 -5.38
CA LEU A 7 -20.63 -15.72 -3.93
C LEU A 7 -21.58 -16.71 -3.28
N ASP A 8 -21.14 -17.33 -2.19
CA ASP A 8 -22.02 -18.17 -1.38
C ASP A 8 -23.18 -17.35 -0.82
N LYS A 9 -24.35 -17.99 -0.77
CA LYS A 9 -25.62 -17.37 -0.33
C LYS A 9 -25.52 -16.64 1.02
N PRO A 10 -24.85 -17.19 2.07
CA PRO A 10 -24.69 -16.50 3.35
C PRO A 10 -23.89 -15.20 3.24
N VAL A 11 -22.87 -15.16 2.38
CA VAL A 11 -22.03 -13.99 2.15
C VAL A 11 -22.84 -12.91 1.44
N LEU A 12 -23.58 -13.28 0.40
CA LEU A 12 -24.45 -12.37 -0.33
C LEU A 12 -25.52 -11.76 0.57
N ASP A 13 -26.14 -12.56 1.44
CA ASP A 13 -27.14 -12.09 2.38
C ASP A 13 -26.54 -11.13 3.42
N GLY A 14 -25.30 -11.39 3.86
CA GLY A 14 -24.54 -10.47 4.71
C GLY A 14 -24.30 -9.12 4.05
N LEU A 15 -23.77 -9.13 2.82
CA LEU A 15 -23.51 -7.91 2.06
C LEU A 15 -24.79 -7.10 1.83
N LYS A 16 -25.92 -7.74 1.51
CA LYS A 16 -27.22 -7.07 1.35
C LYS A 16 -27.72 -6.43 2.64
N ARG A 17 -27.47 -7.03 3.80
CA ARG A 17 -27.83 -6.43 5.10
C ARG A 17 -27.03 -5.15 5.34
N LEU A 18 -25.71 -5.19 5.15
CA LEU A 18 -24.87 -4.00 5.30
C LEU A 18 -25.21 -2.92 4.26
N GLN A 19 -25.52 -3.31 3.02
CA GLN A 19 -25.93 -2.38 1.97
C GLN A 19 -27.13 -1.53 2.39
N LYS A 20 -28.12 -2.13 3.07
CA LYS A 20 -29.32 -1.41 3.55
C LYS A 20 -29.00 -0.37 4.63
N VAL A 21 -27.99 -0.64 5.45
CA VAL A 21 -27.57 0.25 6.54
C VAL A 21 -26.77 1.43 5.98
N GLU A 22 -25.79 1.15 5.12
CA GLU A 22 -24.84 2.15 4.63
C GLU A 22 -25.28 2.90 3.37
N LYS A 23 -26.33 2.41 2.69
CA LYS A 23 -26.89 3.01 1.45
C LYS A 23 -25.88 3.18 0.31
N VAL A 24 -24.83 2.37 0.28
CA VAL A 24 -23.83 2.30 -0.79
C VAL A 24 -24.16 1.22 -1.81
N SER A 25 -23.46 1.20 -2.95
CA SER A 25 -23.64 0.12 -3.94
C SER A 25 -23.06 -1.20 -3.42
N LEU A 26 -23.69 -2.33 -3.79
CA LEU A 26 -23.23 -3.66 -3.37
C LEU A 26 -21.79 -3.94 -3.83
N GLY A 27 -21.44 -3.49 -5.03
CA GLY A 27 -20.10 -3.65 -5.60
C GLY A 27 -19.04 -2.86 -4.85
N GLU A 28 -19.35 -1.62 -4.44
CA GLU A 28 -18.44 -0.79 -3.65
C GLU A 28 -18.22 -1.36 -2.25
N LEU A 29 -19.29 -1.77 -1.58
CA LEU A 29 -19.21 -2.43 -0.28
C LEU A 29 -18.38 -3.72 -0.35
N ALA A 30 -18.65 -4.56 -1.35
CA ALA A 30 -17.90 -5.79 -1.58
C ALA A 30 -16.42 -5.49 -1.83
N SER A 31 -16.11 -4.51 -2.69
CA SER A 31 -14.74 -4.14 -3.05
C SER A 31 -13.95 -3.64 -1.83
N ARG A 32 -14.56 -2.81 -0.99
CA ARG A 32 -13.93 -2.31 0.24
C ARG A 32 -13.65 -3.43 1.24
N LEU A 33 -14.64 -4.28 1.53
CA LEU A 33 -14.46 -5.39 2.47
C LEU A 33 -13.45 -6.43 1.95
N LEU A 34 -13.43 -6.69 0.64
CA LEU A 34 -12.43 -7.53 0.01
C LEU A 34 -11.03 -6.92 0.11
N ALA A 35 -10.88 -5.61 -0.13
CA ALA A 35 -9.60 -4.93 -0.02
C ALA A 35 -9.04 -5.02 1.41
N GLU A 36 -9.85 -4.78 2.43
CA GLU A 36 -9.44 -4.91 3.84
C GLU A 36 -9.02 -6.35 4.18
N ALA A 37 -9.80 -7.34 3.75
CA ALA A 37 -9.50 -8.76 3.99
C ALA A 37 -8.23 -9.22 3.27
N LEU A 38 -8.03 -8.79 2.01
CA LEU A 38 -6.83 -9.10 1.23
C LEU A 38 -5.61 -8.47 1.87
N HIS A 39 -5.66 -7.17 2.22
CA HIS A 39 -4.55 -6.49 2.86
C HIS A 39 -4.11 -7.16 4.16
N GLY A 40 -5.07 -7.53 5.02
CA GLY A 40 -4.77 -8.25 6.25
C GLY A 40 -4.18 -9.65 6.01
N ARG A 41 -4.55 -10.33 4.91
CA ARG A 41 -4.00 -11.64 4.55
C ARG A 41 -2.61 -11.53 3.94
N GLU A 42 -2.41 -10.58 3.05
CA GLU A 42 -1.14 -10.22 2.42
C GLU A 42 -0.08 -9.88 3.46
N ALA A 43 -0.41 -9.00 4.41
CA ALA A 43 0.47 -8.65 5.53
C ALA A 43 0.87 -9.86 6.38
N ARG A 44 -0.06 -10.77 6.68
CA ARG A 44 0.22 -12.00 7.45
C ARG A 44 1.09 -13.00 6.70
N LEU A 45 0.92 -13.10 5.39
CA LEU A 45 1.70 -14.03 4.56
C LEU A 45 3.05 -13.45 4.14
N GLY A 46 3.35 -12.19 4.49
CA GLY A 46 4.52 -11.48 3.96
C GLY A 46 4.46 -11.32 2.43
N VAL A 47 3.28 -11.51 1.83
CA VAL A 47 3.03 -11.32 0.41
C VAL A 47 2.52 -9.90 0.27
N GLY A 48 3.43 -8.95 0.18
CA GLY A 48 3.11 -7.52 0.13
C GLY A 48 4.19 -6.76 -0.62
N SER A 49 3.88 -5.51 -0.98
CA SER A 49 4.70 -4.62 -1.83
C SER A 49 6.19 -4.87 -1.69
N PRO A 50 6.94 -4.95 -2.81
CA PRO A 50 8.37 -5.20 -2.78
C PRO A 50 9.00 -4.31 -1.71
N ALA A 51 9.82 -4.90 -0.85
CA ALA A 51 10.55 -4.15 0.15
C ALA A 51 11.14 -2.93 -0.55
N LEU A 52 10.95 -1.74 0.05
CA LEU A 52 11.58 -0.53 -0.45
C LEU A 52 13.09 -0.76 -0.40
N ASP A 53 13.66 -1.14 -1.55
CA ASP A 53 15.07 -1.43 -1.66
C ASP A 53 15.75 -0.09 -1.92
N TRP A 54 16.39 0.43 -0.87
CA TRP A 54 17.16 1.66 -0.99
C TRP A 54 18.35 1.37 -1.88
N ASN A 55 18.38 1.98 -3.06
CA ASN A 55 19.56 1.95 -3.92
C ASN A 55 20.70 2.70 -3.21
N VAL A 56 21.52 1.95 -2.46
CA VAL A 56 22.74 2.44 -1.83
C VAL A 56 23.90 2.04 -2.73
N ALA A 57 24.55 3.04 -3.33
CA ALA A 57 25.84 2.89 -3.98
C ALA A 57 26.86 3.67 -3.17
N ASP A 58 27.99 3.02 -2.82
CA ASP A 58 29.12 3.73 -2.24
C ASP A 58 29.72 4.64 -3.31
N MET A 59 29.38 5.94 -3.24
CA MET A 59 29.89 6.94 -4.18
C MET A 59 31.28 7.45 -3.81
N GLY A 60 31.89 6.95 -2.72
CA GLY A 60 33.18 7.41 -2.21
C GLY A 60 33.11 8.90 -1.87
N ALA A 61 32.58 9.23 -0.70
CA ALA A 61 32.39 10.62 -0.26
C ALA A 61 33.71 11.42 -0.40
N LYS A 62 33.73 12.38 -1.32
CA LYS A 62 34.88 13.27 -1.58
C LYS A 62 34.95 14.46 -0.63
N VAL A 63 33.90 14.64 0.16
CA VAL A 63 33.69 15.78 1.06
C VAL A 63 33.21 15.23 2.38
N ASP A 64 33.85 15.67 3.46
CA ASP A 64 33.35 15.41 4.81
C ASP A 64 32.17 16.34 5.09
N LEU A 65 30.98 15.76 5.25
CA LEU A 65 29.75 16.51 5.52
C LEU A 65 29.72 17.10 6.94
N ALA A 66 30.60 16.66 7.85
CA ALA A 66 30.77 17.26 9.16
C ALA A 66 31.58 18.58 9.10
N ASP A 67 32.38 18.77 8.04
CA ASP A 67 33.07 20.03 7.78
C ASP A 67 32.21 20.93 6.87
N LYS A 68 31.51 21.85 7.53
CA LYS A 68 30.68 22.86 6.90
C LYS A 68 31.42 23.64 5.80
N GLU A 69 32.68 24.01 6.03
CA GLU A 69 33.48 24.80 5.08
C GLU A 69 33.94 23.95 3.89
N ALA A 70 34.20 22.65 4.08
CA ALA A 70 34.46 21.73 2.97
C ALA A 70 33.21 21.55 2.08
N LEU A 71 32.02 21.52 2.69
CA LEU A 71 30.76 21.42 1.97
C LEU A 71 30.49 22.66 1.10
N TYR A 72 30.58 23.87 1.66
CA TYR A 72 30.34 25.11 0.89
C TYR A 72 31.33 25.27 -0.27
N ARG A 73 32.62 24.95 -0.05
CA ARG A 73 33.63 24.95 -1.12
C ARG A 73 33.29 23.97 -2.25
N ALA A 74 32.72 22.80 -1.93
CA ALA A 74 32.30 21.83 -2.94
C ALA A 74 31.03 22.26 -3.70
N LEU A 75 30.19 23.08 -3.09
CA LEU A 75 29.03 23.73 -3.71
C LEU A 75 29.41 24.95 -4.58
N GLY A 76 30.63 25.45 -4.46
CA GLY A 76 31.11 26.64 -5.19
C GLY A 76 30.71 27.97 -4.56
N GLU A 77 30.34 27.93 -3.27
CA GLU A 77 30.03 29.10 -2.43
C GLU A 77 31.24 29.52 -1.56
#